data_AF-A0A6J2TC11-F1
#
_entry.id   AF-A0A6J2TC11-F1
#
_cell.length_a   1.000
_cell.length_b   1.000
_cell.length_c   1.000
_cell.angle_alpha   90.00
_cell.angle_beta   90.00
_cell.angle_gamma   90.00
#
_symmetry.space_group_name_H-M   'P 1'
#
loop_
_entity.id
_entity.type
_entity.pdbx_description
1 polymer ?
#
loop_
_entity_poly.entity_id
_entity_poly.type
_entity_poly.pdbx_seq_one_letter_code
_entity_poly.pdbx_strand_id
1 'polypeptide(L)'
;MENTNANWQDLRPRERMEYLLNSGHLSDCSFMVFDEEGNKIVLKCHKFVLMTASPVFERMFDGDFEESKSPDNIVLDDVSGLDFKKFIEYLYWHDNRRLDGFELSTLQTLIYLSKKFMVSTMTTNCLNVIKRRLAIGLDSDTTVDLYEYAHQIEDIDLIAGVKTHLCNNPTMYIDTAAVYELGSEIFLKFISEFELLVEEKLRFAVIDRYCRIQGLIKAPLKILIKNDDSDTAHLKVKPQSPETMASANIIVPTEETEEFLKDKTDENENDVENDAKEVDNAEQEHKNKREQQKKKEYIKKLVSTIRFTSMNPYDFCRGPGISDLLTVERKYQLLSSICIATEKMRLNRESFLHSGTFE
;
A
#
# COMPACT_ATOMS: atom_id res chain seq x y z
N MET A 1 -36.00 -35.72 14.40
CA MET A 1 -36.58 -36.20 13.13
C MET A 1 -37.50 -35.10 12.64
N GLU A 2 -36.95 -34.14 11.90
CA GLU A 2 -37.76 -33.08 11.29
C GLU A 2 -38.37 -33.59 9.98
N ASN A 3 -39.45 -32.96 9.54
CA ASN A 3 -40.43 -33.55 8.64
C ASN A 3 -39.98 -33.51 7.16
N THR A 4 -39.12 -34.45 6.74
CA THR A 4 -38.48 -34.51 5.41
C THR A 4 -39.40 -34.93 4.24
N ASN A 5 -40.70 -34.63 4.31
CA ASN A 5 -41.71 -35.02 3.31
C ASN A 5 -42.52 -33.84 2.72
N ALA A 6 -42.06 -32.59 2.92
CA ALA A 6 -42.57 -31.46 2.14
C ALA A 6 -41.94 -31.47 0.74
N ASN A 7 -42.75 -31.39 -0.32
CA ASN A 7 -42.19 -31.24 -1.67
C ASN A 7 -41.49 -29.88 -1.77
N TRP A 8 -40.29 -29.84 -2.33
CA TRP A 8 -39.55 -28.59 -2.43
C TRP A 8 -40.27 -27.56 -3.31
N GLN A 9 -41.13 -28.00 -4.24
CA GLN A 9 -41.95 -27.14 -5.10
C GLN A 9 -42.99 -26.30 -4.32
N ASP A 10 -43.36 -26.74 -3.10
CA ASP A 10 -44.32 -26.07 -2.21
C ASP A 10 -43.68 -24.96 -1.35
N LEU A 11 -42.34 -24.85 -1.36
CA LEU A 11 -41.62 -23.76 -0.69
C LEU A 11 -41.88 -22.40 -1.38
N ARG A 12 -41.66 -21.28 -0.69
CA ARG A 12 -41.81 -19.94 -1.29
C ARG A 12 -40.78 -19.74 -2.41
N PRO A 13 -41.02 -18.88 -3.42
CA PRO A 13 -40.15 -18.76 -4.60
C PRO A 13 -38.65 -18.65 -4.31
N ARG A 14 -38.26 -17.87 -3.29
CA ARG A 14 -36.87 -17.77 -2.82
C ARG A 14 -36.34 -19.07 -2.21
N GLU A 15 -37.11 -19.70 -1.33
CA GLU A 15 -36.72 -20.92 -0.62
C GLU A 15 -36.55 -22.10 -1.58
N ARG A 16 -37.33 -22.13 -2.67
CA ARG A 16 -37.09 -23.07 -3.79
C ARG A 16 -35.74 -22.84 -4.46
N MET A 17 -35.39 -21.58 -4.70
CA MET A 17 -34.13 -21.23 -5.35
C MET A 17 -32.92 -21.51 -4.44
N GLU A 18 -33.06 -21.26 -3.14
CA GLU A 18 -32.10 -21.63 -2.09
C GLU A 18 -31.98 -23.16 -1.94
N TYR A 19 -33.08 -23.91 -2.02
CA TYR A 19 -33.07 -25.38 -2.07
C TYR A 19 -32.33 -25.91 -3.29
N LEU A 20 -32.63 -25.38 -4.50
CA LEU A 20 -31.98 -25.80 -5.74
C LEU A 20 -30.45 -25.56 -5.69
N LEU A 21 -30.02 -24.38 -5.23
CA LEU A 21 -28.58 -24.08 -5.07
C LEU A 21 -27.90 -24.99 -4.04
N ASN A 22 -28.49 -25.15 -2.85
CA ASN A 22 -27.87 -25.90 -1.76
C ASN A 22 -27.84 -27.42 -2.00
N SER A 23 -28.83 -27.96 -2.72
CA SER A 23 -28.89 -29.39 -3.06
C SER A 23 -28.15 -29.74 -4.35
N GLY A 24 -27.94 -28.77 -5.25
CA GLY A 24 -27.52 -29.03 -6.63
C GLY A 24 -28.54 -29.84 -7.44
N HIS A 25 -29.80 -29.92 -7.00
CA HIS A 25 -30.86 -30.61 -7.72
C HIS A 25 -31.17 -29.87 -9.02
N LEU A 26 -31.08 -30.55 -10.16
CA LEU A 26 -31.20 -30.00 -11.52
C LEU A 26 -30.03 -29.11 -11.99
N SER A 27 -28.89 -29.11 -11.30
CA SER A 27 -27.70 -28.37 -11.75
C SER A 27 -27.17 -28.87 -13.10
N ASP A 28 -26.90 -27.95 -14.03
CA ASP A 28 -26.40 -28.19 -15.38
C ASP A 28 -25.07 -27.46 -15.68
N CYS A 29 -24.46 -26.87 -14.65
CA CYS A 29 -23.07 -26.39 -14.66
C CYS A 29 -22.47 -26.44 -13.25
N SER A 30 -21.14 -26.30 -13.14
CA SER A 30 -20.45 -26.17 -11.87
C SER A 30 -19.17 -25.34 -11.95
N PHE A 31 -18.83 -24.64 -10.86
CA PHE A 31 -17.56 -23.92 -10.71
C PHE A 31 -16.64 -24.64 -9.73
N MET A 32 -15.35 -24.71 -10.04
CA MET A 32 -14.30 -25.11 -9.10
C MET A 32 -13.65 -23.85 -8.53
N VAL A 33 -13.80 -23.65 -7.23
CA VAL A 33 -13.17 -22.58 -6.47
C VAL A 33 -12.34 -23.14 -5.33
N PHE A 34 -11.54 -22.29 -4.68
CA PHE A 34 -10.65 -22.67 -3.60
C PHE A 34 -11.00 -21.91 -2.32
N ASP A 35 -10.91 -22.55 -1.16
CA ASP A 35 -10.93 -21.85 0.12
C ASP A 35 -9.55 -21.26 0.47
N GLU A 36 -9.45 -20.61 1.63
CA GLU A 36 -8.24 -19.96 2.12
C GLU A 36 -7.10 -20.96 2.43
N GLU A 37 -7.41 -22.25 2.59
CA GLU A 37 -6.44 -23.33 2.78
C GLU A 37 -6.01 -23.97 1.44
N GLY A 38 -6.63 -23.57 0.32
CA GLY A 38 -6.42 -24.14 -1.01
C GLY A 38 -7.20 -25.43 -1.28
N ASN A 39 -8.16 -25.79 -0.43
CA ASN A 39 -9.02 -26.95 -0.67
C ASN A 39 -10.01 -26.64 -1.80
N LYS A 40 -10.28 -27.64 -2.64
CA LYS A 40 -11.23 -27.51 -3.76
C LYS A 40 -12.68 -27.57 -3.27
N ILE A 41 -13.45 -26.54 -3.61
CA ILE A 41 -14.90 -26.46 -3.42
C ILE A 41 -15.56 -26.48 -4.81
N VAL A 42 -16.53 -27.37 -5.00
CA VAL A 42 -17.32 -27.44 -6.25
C VAL A 42 -18.71 -26.85 -6.00
N LEU A 43 -19.03 -25.74 -6.67
CA LEU A 43 -20.32 -25.06 -6.59
C LEU A 43 -21.21 -25.45 -7.77
N LYS A 44 -22.18 -26.34 -7.52
CA LYS A 44 -23.19 -26.74 -8.51
C LYS A 44 -24.18 -25.61 -8.76
N CYS A 45 -24.41 -25.29 -10.03
CA CYS A 45 -25.18 -24.13 -10.46
C CYS A 45 -26.17 -24.45 -11.59
N HIS A 46 -27.02 -23.48 -11.92
CA HIS A 46 -28.03 -23.58 -12.99
C HIS A 46 -27.75 -22.51 -14.05
N LYS A 47 -27.41 -22.91 -15.28
CA LYS A 47 -27.11 -22.02 -16.40
C LYS A 47 -28.22 -20.99 -16.58
N PHE A 48 -29.48 -21.42 -16.63
CA PHE A 48 -30.64 -20.52 -16.79
C PHE A 48 -30.63 -19.37 -15.78
N VAL A 49 -30.43 -19.65 -14.49
CA VAL A 49 -30.39 -18.61 -13.44
C VAL A 49 -29.24 -17.64 -13.69
N LEU A 50 -28.04 -18.17 -13.92
CA LEU A 50 -26.83 -17.36 -14.14
C LEU A 50 -26.92 -16.48 -15.40
N MET A 51 -27.38 -17.05 -16.52
CA MET A 51 -27.57 -16.32 -17.78
C MET A 51 -28.60 -15.20 -17.64
N THR A 52 -29.73 -15.43 -16.95
CA THR A 52 -30.72 -14.36 -16.71
C THR A 52 -30.21 -13.22 -15.82
N ALA A 53 -29.18 -13.47 -15.00
CA ALA A 53 -28.58 -12.49 -14.11
C ALA A 53 -27.33 -11.79 -14.69
N SER A 54 -26.74 -12.31 -15.77
CA SER A 54 -25.48 -11.81 -16.33
C SER A 54 -25.33 -12.09 -17.85
N PRO A 55 -25.04 -11.06 -18.68
CA PRO A 55 -24.69 -11.26 -20.08
C PRO A 55 -23.30 -11.89 -20.28
N VAL A 56 -22.49 -11.99 -19.23
CA VAL A 56 -21.21 -12.72 -19.25
C VAL A 56 -21.48 -14.22 -19.13
N PHE A 57 -22.37 -14.63 -18.21
CA PHE A 57 -22.80 -16.03 -18.12
C PHE A 57 -23.62 -16.46 -19.33
N GLU A 58 -24.47 -15.59 -19.89
CA GLU A 58 -25.16 -15.84 -21.17
C GLU A 58 -24.15 -16.21 -22.28
N ARG A 59 -23.12 -15.38 -22.52
CA ARG A 59 -22.08 -15.70 -23.50
C ARG A 59 -21.25 -16.93 -23.14
N MET A 60 -20.92 -17.14 -21.87
CA MET A 60 -20.12 -18.28 -21.40
C MET A 60 -20.82 -19.62 -21.69
N PHE A 61 -22.14 -19.68 -21.54
CA PHE A 61 -22.89 -20.93 -21.63
C PHE A 61 -23.62 -21.16 -22.97
N ASP A 62 -23.96 -20.10 -23.70
CA ASP A 62 -24.67 -20.16 -25.00
C ASP A 62 -23.78 -19.77 -26.21
N GLY A 63 -22.52 -19.38 -25.96
CA GLY A 63 -21.52 -19.08 -27.00
C GLY A 63 -20.59 -20.24 -27.36
N ASP A 64 -19.69 -20.02 -28.33
CA ASP A 64 -18.76 -21.04 -28.86
C ASP A 64 -17.52 -21.35 -27.96
N PHE A 65 -17.58 -21.03 -26.67
CA PHE A 65 -16.47 -21.18 -25.71
C PHE A 65 -16.21 -22.65 -25.32
N GLU A 66 -15.22 -22.91 -24.45
CA GLU A 66 -14.98 -24.28 -23.94
C GLU A 66 -15.97 -24.62 -22.82
N GLU A 67 -16.36 -23.62 -22.03
CA GLU A 67 -17.30 -23.68 -20.92
C GLU A 67 -18.74 -24.01 -21.36
N SER A 68 -19.13 -23.71 -22.60
CA SER A 68 -20.42 -24.17 -23.15
C SER A 68 -20.40 -25.66 -23.50
N LYS A 69 -19.24 -26.17 -23.94
CA LYS A 69 -18.99 -27.58 -24.31
C LYS A 69 -18.72 -28.47 -23.10
N SER A 70 -18.10 -27.91 -22.06
CA SER A 70 -17.73 -28.56 -20.79
C SER A 70 -18.12 -27.64 -19.62
N PRO A 71 -19.41 -27.57 -19.25
CA PRO A 71 -19.91 -26.65 -18.22
C PRO A 71 -19.61 -27.09 -16.78
N ASP A 72 -18.80 -28.14 -16.61
CA ASP A 72 -18.46 -28.72 -15.32
C ASP A 72 -17.07 -28.28 -14.85
N ASN A 73 -16.99 -27.84 -13.60
CA ASN A 73 -15.76 -27.42 -12.91
C ASN A 73 -15.03 -26.22 -13.54
N ILE A 74 -15.76 -25.20 -13.99
CA ILE A 74 -15.20 -23.93 -14.48
C ILE A 74 -14.36 -23.30 -13.35
N VAL A 75 -13.05 -23.13 -13.59
CA VAL A 75 -12.10 -22.75 -12.55
C VAL A 75 -12.13 -21.24 -12.30
N LEU A 76 -12.17 -20.84 -11.03
CA LEU A 76 -11.95 -19.48 -10.57
C LEU A 76 -10.95 -19.51 -9.41
N ASP A 77 -9.79 -18.90 -9.64
CA ASP A 77 -8.62 -18.87 -8.74
C ASP A 77 -8.25 -17.45 -8.28
N ASP A 78 -8.93 -16.42 -8.79
CA ASP A 78 -8.67 -15.01 -8.51
C ASP A 78 -9.51 -14.41 -7.36
N VAL A 79 -10.36 -15.23 -6.72
CA VAL A 79 -11.20 -14.85 -5.57
C VAL A 79 -11.36 -16.00 -4.58
N SER A 80 -11.57 -15.68 -3.30
CA SER A 80 -11.97 -16.67 -2.29
C SER A 80 -13.27 -17.36 -2.68
N GLY A 81 -13.28 -18.69 -2.62
CA GLY A 81 -14.46 -19.51 -2.91
C GLY A 81 -15.65 -19.19 -2.00
N LEU A 82 -15.43 -18.68 -0.79
CA LEU A 82 -16.49 -18.22 0.10
C LEU A 82 -17.17 -16.94 -0.43
N ASP A 83 -16.39 -15.97 -0.92
CA ASP A 83 -16.93 -14.73 -1.49
C ASP A 83 -17.57 -14.98 -2.87
N PHE A 84 -17.00 -15.87 -3.69
CA PHE A 84 -17.65 -16.30 -4.92
C PHE A 84 -18.96 -17.06 -4.64
N LYS A 85 -19.02 -17.87 -3.58
CA LYS A 85 -20.29 -18.48 -3.14
C LYS A 85 -21.32 -17.42 -2.76
N LYS A 86 -20.95 -16.38 -1.98
CA LYS A 86 -21.85 -15.26 -1.64
C LYS A 86 -22.35 -14.52 -2.91
N PHE A 87 -21.49 -14.39 -3.92
CA PHE A 87 -21.86 -13.84 -5.23
C PHE A 87 -22.89 -14.71 -5.95
N ILE A 88 -22.61 -16.00 -6.15
CA ILE A 88 -23.55 -16.95 -6.77
C ILE A 88 -24.88 -16.99 -6.00
N GLU A 89 -24.83 -17.04 -4.68
CA GLU A 89 -26.01 -16.94 -3.83
C GLU A 89 -26.82 -15.69 -4.20
N TYR A 90 -26.23 -14.48 -4.22
CA TYR A 90 -26.97 -13.24 -4.54
C TYR A 90 -27.71 -13.31 -5.89
N LEU A 91 -27.17 -13.98 -6.91
CA LEU A 91 -27.83 -14.15 -8.21
C LEU A 91 -29.10 -15.03 -8.14
N TYR A 92 -29.24 -15.86 -7.10
CA TYR A 92 -30.37 -16.75 -6.90
C TYR A 92 -31.52 -16.11 -6.10
N TRP A 93 -31.23 -15.23 -5.13
CA TRP A 93 -32.25 -14.66 -4.25
C TRP A 93 -32.45 -13.13 -4.36
N HIS A 94 -31.54 -12.39 -5.00
CA HIS A 94 -31.64 -10.96 -5.31
C HIS A 94 -32.16 -10.06 -4.17
N ASP A 95 -31.82 -10.33 -2.91
CA ASP A 95 -32.27 -9.50 -1.79
C ASP A 95 -31.10 -8.71 -1.16
N ASN A 96 -31.30 -7.41 -0.96
CA ASN A 96 -30.20 -6.55 -0.56
C ASN A 96 -29.89 -6.64 0.94
N ARG A 97 -30.78 -7.25 1.75
CA ARG A 97 -30.66 -7.23 3.22
C ARG A 97 -29.55 -8.13 3.76
N ARG A 98 -29.09 -9.18 3.05
CA ARG A 98 -27.90 -9.93 3.52
C ARG A 98 -26.59 -9.17 3.26
N LEU A 99 -26.56 -8.26 2.27
CA LEU A 99 -25.39 -7.40 2.02
C LEU A 99 -25.08 -6.54 3.27
N ASP A 100 -26.12 -6.12 3.99
CA ASP A 100 -25.99 -5.35 5.23
C ASP A 100 -25.26 -6.10 6.35
N GLY A 101 -25.18 -7.44 6.29
CA GLY A 101 -24.46 -8.30 7.23
C GLY A 101 -23.05 -8.71 6.79
N PHE A 102 -22.60 -8.35 5.59
CA PHE A 102 -21.26 -8.71 5.09
C PHE A 102 -20.19 -7.69 5.50
N GLU A 103 -18.96 -8.15 5.70
CA GLU A 103 -17.81 -7.27 5.95
C GLU A 103 -17.51 -6.36 4.74
N LEU A 104 -16.78 -5.26 4.97
CA LEU A 104 -16.43 -4.34 3.89
C LEU A 104 -15.53 -5.02 2.83
N SER A 105 -14.57 -5.83 3.27
CA SER A 105 -13.75 -6.72 2.42
C SER A 105 -14.61 -7.56 1.47
N THR A 106 -15.57 -8.32 2.01
CA THR A 106 -16.54 -9.07 1.20
C THR A 106 -17.32 -8.17 0.25
N LEU A 107 -17.81 -7.00 0.69
CA LEU A 107 -18.53 -6.08 -0.20
C LEU A 107 -17.64 -5.56 -1.34
N GLN A 108 -16.34 -5.36 -1.11
CA GLN A 108 -15.36 -4.99 -2.13
C GLN A 108 -15.13 -6.14 -3.14
N THR A 109 -14.98 -7.39 -2.66
CA THR A 109 -14.90 -8.58 -3.53
C THR A 109 -16.18 -8.75 -4.36
N LEU A 110 -17.35 -8.52 -3.75
CA LEU A 110 -18.64 -8.60 -4.42
C LEU A 110 -18.81 -7.50 -5.49
N ILE A 111 -18.28 -6.29 -5.27
CA ILE A 111 -18.20 -5.22 -6.29
C ILE A 111 -17.25 -5.60 -7.43
N TYR A 112 -16.12 -6.25 -7.12
CA TYR A 112 -15.20 -6.77 -8.14
C TYR A 112 -15.89 -7.84 -9.01
N LEU A 113 -16.51 -8.84 -8.39
CA LEU A 113 -17.24 -9.90 -9.08
C LEU A 113 -18.44 -9.36 -9.88
N SER A 114 -19.20 -8.42 -9.33
CA SER A 114 -20.32 -7.82 -10.07
C SER A 114 -19.87 -6.95 -11.24
N LYS A 115 -18.67 -6.34 -11.19
CA LYS A 115 -18.05 -5.72 -12.36
C LYS A 115 -17.58 -6.78 -13.37
N LYS A 116 -16.84 -7.81 -12.94
CA LYS A 116 -16.32 -8.93 -13.78
C LYS A 116 -17.43 -9.64 -14.56
N PHE A 117 -18.56 -9.91 -13.90
CA PHE A 117 -19.72 -10.59 -14.48
C PHE A 117 -20.86 -9.63 -14.90
N MET A 118 -20.61 -8.31 -14.98
CA MET A 118 -21.56 -7.28 -15.46
C MET A 118 -22.92 -7.22 -14.71
N VAL A 119 -22.98 -7.64 -13.46
CA VAL A 119 -24.18 -7.60 -12.59
C VAL A 119 -24.32 -6.21 -11.95
N SER A 120 -24.59 -5.20 -12.78
CA SER A 120 -24.56 -3.78 -12.39
C SER A 120 -25.44 -3.41 -11.19
N THR A 121 -26.60 -4.06 -11.04
CA THR A 121 -27.49 -3.87 -9.88
C THR A 121 -26.82 -4.23 -8.56
N MET A 122 -26.03 -5.31 -8.54
CA MET A 122 -25.27 -5.74 -7.37
C MET A 122 -24.15 -4.75 -7.02
N THR A 123 -23.45 -4.22 -8.02
CA THR A 123 -22.43 -3.16 -7.85
C THR A 123 -23.04 -1.97 -7.11
N THR A 124 -24.16 -1.45 -7.61
CA THR A 124 -24.88 -0.32 -7.00
C THR A 124 -25.36 -0.63 -5.58
N ASN A 125 -25.91 -1.82 -5.36
CA ASN A 125 -26.42 -2.22 -4.05
C ASN A 125 -25.30 -2.34 -3.01
N CYS A 126 -24.17 -2.94 -3.35
CA CYS A 126 -23.00 -3.02 -2.46
C CYS A 126 -22.43 -1.63 -2.14
N LEU A 127 -22.29 -0.75 -3.15
CA LEU A 127 -21.85 0.64 -2.94
C LEU A 127 -22.81 1.43 -2.05
N ASN A 128 -24.13 1.20 -2.17
CA ASN A 128 -25.12 1.82 -1.28
C ASN A 128 -25.00 1.35 0.17
N VAL A 129 -24.64 0.08 0.42
CA VAL A 129 -24.34 -0.41 1.78
C VAL A 129 -23.11 0.28 2.34
N ILE A 130 -22.02 0.36 1.55
CA ILE A 130 -20.77 1.06 1.94
C ILE A 130 -21.04 2.54 2.25
N LYS A 131 -21.69 3.28 1.33
CA LYS A 131 -22.01 4.71 1.49
C LYS A 131 -22.89 4.96 2.72
N ARG A 132 -23.86 4.08 3.02
CA ARG A 132 -24.70 4.18 4.21
C ARG A 132 -23.94 3.89 5.51
N ARG A 133 -23.02 2.92 5.53
CA ARG A 133 -22.16 2.65 6.70
C ARG A 133 -21.21 3.81 6.98
N LEU A 134 -20.57 4.35 5.94
CA LEU A 134 -19.75 5.55 6.04
C LEU A 134 -20.53 6.71 6.69
N ALA A 135 -21.75 6.98 6.24
CA ALA A 135 -22.60 8.03 6.80
C ALA A 135 -23.03 7.83 8.26
N ILE A 136 -23.05 6.58 8.76
CA ILE A 136 -23.27 6.26 10.19
C ILE A 136 -21.98 6.47 11.01
N GLY A 137 -20.83 6.29 10.38
CA GLY A 137 -19.51 6.30 10.99
C GLY A 137 -18.86 4.92 10.90
N LEU A 138 -17.63 4.90 10.42
CA LEU A 138 -16.71 3.77 10.45
C LEU A 138 -15.57 4.09 11.42
N ASP A 139 -14.79 3.10 11.83
CA ASP A 139 -13.56 3.34 12.58
C ASP A 139 -12.50 4.04 11.72
N SER A 140 -11.44 4.53 12.37
CA SER A 140 -10.45 5.40 11.74
C SER A 140 -9.61 4.70 10.68
N ASP A 141 -9.19 3.45 10.91
CA ASP A 141 -8.37 2.71 9.94
C ASP A 141 -9.22 2.25 8.74
N THR A 142 -10.39 1.67 8.99
CA THR A 142 -11.36 1.31 7.93
C THR A 142 -11.74 2.51 7.06
N THR A 143 -11.84 3.72 7.64
CA THR A 143 -12.14 4.94 6.86
C THR A 143 -10.99 5.34 5.93
N VAL A 144 -9.74 5.10 6.33
CA VAL A 144 -8.55 5.35 5.52
C VAL A 144 -8.39 4.29 4.42
N ASP A 145 -8.60 3.01 4.74
CA ASP A 145 -8.64 1.93 3.74
C ASP A 145 -9.73 2.18 2.69
N LEU A 146 -10.89 2.69 3.13
CA LEU A 146 -11.99 3.06 2.24
C LEU A 146 -11.65 4.26 1.34
N TYR A 147 -10.77 5.18 1.76
CA TYR A 147 -10.28 6.26 0.89
C TYR A 147 -9.46 5.68 -0.27
N GLU A 148 -8.54 4.74 0.01
CA GLU A 148 -7.77 4.05 -1.05
C GLU A 148 -8.68 3.27 -2.00
N TYR A 149 -9.57 2.44 -1.45
CA TYR A 149 -10.50 1.67 -2.26
C TYR A 149 -11.38 2.58 -3.15
N ALA A 150 -11.88 3.70 -2.62
CA ALA A 150 -12.70 4.63 -3.37
C ALA A 150 -11.96 5.25 -4.58
N HIS A 151 -10.66 5.57 -4.43
CA HIS A 151 -9.80 5.97 -5.55
C HIS A 151 -9.52 4.81 -6.52
N GLN A 152 -9.31 3.59 -6.03
CA GLN A 152 -9.07 2.41 -6.86
C GLN A 152 -10.26 2.07 -7.78
N ILE A 153 -11.49 2.27 -7.30
CA ILE A 153 -12.72 2.04 -8.09
C ILE A 153 -13.24 3.26 -8.83
N GLU A 154 -12.59 4.42 -8.68
CA GLU A 154 -12.93 5.72 -9.26
C GLU A 154 -14.36 6.22 -8.91
N ASP A 155 -14.90 5.86 -7.73
CA ASP A 155 -16.24 6.31 -7.29
C ASP A 155 -16.16 7.71 -6.65
N ILE A 156 -16.47 8.73 -7.46
CA ILE A 156 -16.38 10.15 -7.10
C ILE A 156 -17.21 10.49 -5.85
N ASP A 157 -18.42 9.94 -5.71
CA ASP A 157 -19.30 10.22 -4.56
C ASP A 157 -18.73 9.60 -3.28
N LEU A 158 -18.16 8.38 -3.36
CA LEU A 158 -17.53 7.71 -2.24
C LEU A 158 -16.25 8.45 -1.81
N ILE A 159 -15.42 8.88 -2.77
CA ILE A 159 -14.26 9.74 -2.50
C ILE A 159 -14.70 11.03 -1.79
N ALA A 160 -15.74 11.71 -2.28
CA ALA A 160 -16.27 12.92 -1.66
C ALA A 160 -16.85 12.67 -0.25
N GLY A 161 -17.54 11.54 -0.06
CA GLY A 161 -18.04 11.08 1.23
C GLY A 161 -16.90 10.89 2.24
N VAL A 162 -15.87 10.10 1.88
CA VAL A 162 -14.74 9.83 2.78
C VAL A 162 -13.97 11.11 3.09
N LYS A 163 -13.67 11.93 2.08
CA LYS A 163 -13.07 13.27 2.27
C LYS A 163 -13.83 14.12 3.28
N THR A 164 -15.15 14.12 3.23
CA THR A 164 -15.98 14.87 4.19
C THR A 164 -15.73 14.42 5.63
N HIS A 165 -15.58 13.11 5.87
CA HIS A 165 -15.25 12.59 7.19
C HIS A 165 -13.82 12.96 7.62
N LEU A 166 -12.83 12.82 6.72
CA LEU A 166 -11.44 13.20 6.97
C LEU A 166 -11.32 14.68 7.36
N CYS A 167 -11.93 15.58 6.57
CA CYS A 167 -11.85 17.02 6.79
C CYS A 167 -12.61 17.50 8.03
N ASN A 168 -13.66 16.79 8.45
CA ASN A 168 -14.44 17.15 9.64
C ASN A 168 -13.74 16.82 10.96
N ASN A 169 -12.90 15.77 11.01
CA ASN A 169 -12.16 15.37 12.21
C ASN A 169 -10.70 15.00 11.88
N PRO A 170 -9.88 15.95 11.38
CA PRO A 170 -8.63 15.61 10.71
C PRO A 170 -7.58 14.95 11.63
N THR A 171 -7.58 15.29 12.92
CA THR A 171 -6.70 14.68 13.93
C THR A 171 -7.04 13.23 14.24
N MET A 172 -8.23 12.74 13.91
CA MET A 172 -8.63 11.34 14.10
C MET A 172 -8.04 10.41 13.02
N TYR A 173 -7.77 10.94 11.82
CA TYR A 173 -7.42 10.11 10.66
C TYR A 173 -5.98 10.30 10.14
N ILE A 174 -5.31 11.42 10.42
CA ILE A 174 -4.03 11.75 9.76
C ILE A 174 -2.85 10.84 10.15
N ASP A 175 -2.88 10.19 11.31
CA ASP A 175 -1.77 9.37 11.87
C ASP A 175 -2.28 8.03 12.43
N THR A 176 -3.20 7.37 11.71
CA THR A 176 -3.67 6.01 12.05
C THR A 176 -2.71 4.95 11.51
N ALA A 177 -2.97 3.66 11.77
CA ALA A 177 -2.11 2.59 11.25
C ALA A 177 -2.24 2.44 9.73
N ALA A 178 -3.47 2.42 9.21
CA ALA A 178 -3.79 2.28 7.79
C ALA A 178 -3.11 3.34 6.90
N VAL A 179 -2.91 4.57 7.39
CA VAL A 179 -2.20 5.64 6.68
C VAL A 179 -0.81 5.21 6.19
N TYR A 180 -0.15 4.31 6.91
CA TYR A 180 1.20 3.84 6.60
C TYR A 180 1.26 2.71 5.58
N GLU A 181 0.13 2.04 5.32
CA GLU A 181 -0.01 0.97 4.33
C GLU A 181 -0.51 1.49 2.97
N LEU A 182 -1.05 2.72 2.91
CA LEU A 182 -1.54 3.37 1.69
C LEU A 182 -0.51 3.34 0.53
N GLY A 183 -0.99 3.03 -0.67
CA GLY A 183 -0.22 3.11 -1.91
C GLY A 183 0.30 4.54 -2.18
N SER A 184 1.51 4.66 -2.73
CA SER A 184 2.24 5.95 -2.79
C SER A 184 1.49 7.11 -3.45
N GLU A 185 0.76 6.87 -4.55
CA GLU A 185 -0.07 7.90 -5.20
C GLU A 185 -1.30 8.27 -4.35
N ILE A 186 -1.84 7.32 -3.58
CA ILE A 186 -2.98 7.56 -2.68
C ILE A 186 -2.54 8.32 -1.43
N PHE A 187 -1.41 7.94 -0.81
CA PHE A 187 -0.83 8.67 0.31
C PHE A 187 -0.55 10.14 -0.02
N LEU A 188 -0.05 10.43 -1.23
CA LEU A 188 0.19 11.81 -1.70
C LEU A 188 -1.12 12.61 -1.82
N LYS A 189 -2.21 12.01 -2.33
CA LYS A 189 -3.53 12.64 -2.35
C LYS A 189 -4.05 12.84 -0.93
N PHE A 190 -4.02 11.79 -0.11
CA PHE A 190 -4.48 11.76 1.28
C PHE A 190 -3.86 12.88 2.12
N ILE A 191 -2.52 12.98 2.16
CA ILE A 191 -1.83 14.01 2.97
C ILE A 191 -2.09 15.45 2.47
N SER A 192 -2.53 15.60 1.21
CA SER A 192 -2.94 16.88 0.63
C SER A 192 -4.33 17.31 1.06
N GLU A 193 -5.24 16.38 1.40
CA GLU A 193 -6.58 16.72 1.97
C GLU A 193 -6.46 17.47 3.31
N PHE A 194 -5.37 17.26 4.05
CA PHE A 194 -5.11 17.90 5.35
C PHE A 194 -4.38 19.24 5.24
N GLU A 195 -4.12 19.75 4.03
CA GLU A 195 -3.53 21.10 3.88
C GLU A 195 -4.47 22.15 4.50
N LEU A 196 -3.91 23.07 5.27
CA LEU A 196 -4.64 24.08 6.08
C LEU A 196 -5.51 23.53 7.22
N LEU A 197 -5.83 22.24 7.26
CA LEU A 197 -6.65 21.61 8.31
C LEU A 197 -5.82 21.14 9.52
N VAL A 198 -4.53 20.85 9.32
CA VAL A 198 -3.61 20.35 10.35
C VAL A 198 -2.29 21.14 10.31
N GLU A 199 -1.66 21.31 11.48
CA GLU A 199 -0.33 21.89 11.59
C GLU A 199 0.68 21.19 10.66
N GLU A 200 1.44 21.98 9.89
CA GLU A 200 2.46 21.47 8.96
C GLU A 200 3.49 20.57 9.67
N LYS A 201 3.73 20.79 10.97
CA LYS A 201 4.61 19.98 11.82
C LYS A 201 4.14 18.52 11.89
N LEU A 202 2.84 18.31 12.12
CA LEU A 202 2.25 16.97 12.18
C LEU A 202 2.17 16.36 10.77
N ARG A 203 1.75 17.13 9.75
CA ARG A 203 1.77 16.67 8.35
C ARG A 203 3.18 16.19 7.93
N PHE A 204 4.22 16.94 8.26
CA PHE A 204 5.60 16.54 7.99
C PHE A 204 6.03 15.29 8.77
N ALA A 205 5.63 15.15 10.04
CA ALA A 205 5.97 13.97 10.85
C ALA A 205 5.34 12.69 10.27
N VAL A 206 4.09 12.76 9.79
CA VAL A 206 3.42 11.65 9.08
C VAL A 206 4.15 11.31 7.78
N ILE A 207 4.55 12.31 6.98
CA ILE A 207 5.35 12.09 5.76
C ILE A 207 6.72 11.45 6.07
N ASP A 208 7.42 11.88 7.12
CA ASP A 208 8.70 11.30 7.54
C ASP A 208 8.54 9.83 7.99
N ARG A 209 7.49 9.54 8.77
CA ARG A 209 7.18 8.19 9.25
C ARG A 209 6.77 7.26 8.09
N TYR A 210 5.91 7.71 7.17
CA TYR A 210 5.55 6.97 5.96
C TYR A 210 6.79 6.65 5.11
N CYS A 211 7.65 7.65 4.86
CA CYS A 211 8.88 7.44 4.10
C CYS A 211 9.87 6.47 4.76
N ARG A 212 9.85 6.32 6.10
CA ARG A 212 10.67 5.32 6.80
C ARG A 212 10.08 3.92 6.71
N ILE A 213 8.77 3.79 6.91
CA ILE A 213 8.07 2.49 6.84
C ILE A 213 8.17 1.91 5.43
N GLN A 214 7.93 2.74 4.41
CA GLN A 214 8.03 2.36 2.99
C GLN A 214 9.48 2.29 2.45
N GLY A 215 10.50 2.34 3.33
CA GLY A 215 11.91 2.19 2.95
C GLY A 215 12.46 3.26 1.98
N LEU A 216 11.78 4.41 1.87
CA LEU A 216 12.16 5.52 0.98
C LEU A 216 13.33 6.33 1.54
N ILE A 217 13.44 6.41 2.87
CA ILE A 217 14.60 6.96 3.59
C ILE A 217 15.12 5.96 4.62
N LYS A 218 16.37 6.15 5.07
CA LYS A 218 16.97 5.27 6.08
C LYS A 218 16.21 5.39 7.41
N ALA A 219 16.06 4.27 8.11
CA ALA A 219 15.67 4.30 9.51
C ALA A 219 16.70 5.13 10.30
N PRO A 220 16.29 5.90 11.32
CA PRO A 220 17.22 6.73 12.06
C PRO A 220 18.24 5.82 12.75
N LEU A 221 19.53 6.08 12.53
CA LEU A 221 20.57 5.59 13.43
C LEU A 221 20.17 6.03 14.83
N LYS A 222 20.15 5.10 15.81
CA LYS A 222 20.00 5.45 17.22
C LYS A 222 21.20 6.31 17.62
N ILE A 223 21.04 7.62 17.52
CA ILE A 223 21.97 8.57 18.11
C ILE A 223 21.85 8.36 19.62
N LEU A 224 22.82 7.65 20.19
CA LEU A 224 23.03 7.64 21.63
C LEU A 224 23.42 9.07 22.02
N ILE A 225 22.41 9.87 22.38
CA ILE A 225 22.61 10.98 23.29
C ILE A 225 22.99 10.32 24.61
N LYS A 226 24.30 10.18 24.84
CA LYS A 226 24.82 10.01 26.19
C LYS A 226 24.49 11.30 26.92
N ASN A 227 23.64 11.19 27.94
CA ASN A 227 23.55 12.23 28.93
C ASN A 227 24.84 12.14 29.75
N ASP A 228 25.79 13.03 29.47
CA ASP A 228 26.96 13.21 30.32
C ASP A 228 26.50 13.96 31.57
N ASP A 229 26.35 13.23 32.67
CA ASP A 229 26.17 13.76 34.02
C ASP A 229 27.25 13.16 34.94
N SER A 230 27.72 13.99 35.87
CA SER A 230 28.62 13.71 37.02
C SER A 230 30.14 13.72 36.82
N ASP A 231 30.76 14.51 37.71
CA ASP A 231 32.18 14.86 37.83
C ASP A 231 33.01 13.90 38.73
N THR A 232 34.33 14.06 38.66
CA THR A 232 35.36 13.72 39.69
C THR A 232 35.62 12.25 40.10
N ALA A 233 36.84 11.73 39.80
CA ALA A 233 37.92 11.49 40.79
C ALA A 233 39.20 10.75 40.27
N HIS A 234 40.36 11.36 40.53
CA HIS A 234 41.73 10.83 40.79
C HIS A 234 42.30 9.49 40.22
N LEU A 235 43.25 9.63 39.27
CA LEU A 235 44.72 9.37 39.38
C LEU A 235 45.34 8.03 39.88
N LYS A 236 46.27 7.51 39.02
CA LYS A 236 47.37 6.50 39.24
C LYS A 236 46.93 5.01 39.26
N VAL A 237 47.70 3.98 38.81
CA VAL A 237 49.17 3.75 38.64
C VAL A 237 49.47 2.88 37.38
N LYS A 238 50.68 3.01 36.79
CA LYS A 238 51.37 2.07 35.83
C LYS A 238 52.58 1.47 36.59
N PRO A 239 53.17 0.27 36.33
CA PRO A 239 53.69 -0.12 34.99
C PRO A 239 53.92 -1.66 34.70
N GLN A 240 54.69 -1.92 33.63
CA GLN A 240 55.62 -3.06 33.38
C GLN A 240 55.18 -4.37 32.66
N SER A 241 55.90 -4.59 31.54
CA SER A 241 56.21 -5.81 30.76
C SER A 241 57.48 -6.50 31.34
N PRO A 242 58.21 -7.50 30.73
CA PRO A 242 58.22 -7.98 29.33
C PRO A 242 58.56 -9.50 29.05
N GLU A 243 58.90 -9.82 27.78
CA GLU A 243 59.76 -10.95 27.29
C GLU A 243 59.17 -12.40 27.18
N THR A 244 59.50 -13.29 26.21
CA THR A 244 60.47 -13.25 25.06
C THR A 244 60.32 -14.40 24.01
N MET A 245 60.55 -14.10 22.70
CA MET A 245 61.07 -14.95 21.58
C MET A 245 60.35 -16.24 21.06
N ALA A 246 60.54 -16.74 19.80
CA ALA A 246 61.32 -16.27 18.62
C ALA A 246 60.91 -16.93 17.26
N SER A 247 61.18 -16.21 16.15
CA SER A 247 61.66 -16.64 14.80
C SER A 247 60.87 -17.67 13.93
N ALA A 248 60.94 -17.66 12.59
CA ALA A 248 61.92 -17.07 11.67
C ALA A 248 61.32 -16.43 10.38
N ASN A 249 62.18 -15.82 9.55
CA ASN A 249 61.90 -14.81 8.51
C ASN A 249 62.53 -15.17 7.14
N ILE A 250 62.53 -14.23 6.16
CA ILE A 250 63.42 -14.12 4.93
C ILE A 250 63.01 -15.01 3.71
N ILE A 251 62.99 -14.59 2.41
CA ILE A 251 63.21 -13.28 1.71
C ILE A 251 62.55 -13.21 0.29
N VAL A 252 62.71 -12.08 -0.43
CA VAL A 252 62.28 -11.69 -1.82
C VAL A 252 63.38 -10.74 -2.41
N PRO A 253 63.56 -10.38 -3.72
CA PRO A 253 63.07 -10.85 -5.07
C PRO A 253 64.23 -11.23 -6.06
N THR A 254 63.97 -11.44 -7.36
CA THR A 254 64.40 -10.58 -8.54
C THR A 254 64.08 -11.20 -9.91
N GLU A 255 64.12 -10.37 -10.97
CA GLU A 255 63.67 -10.61 -12.36
C GLU A 255 64.77 -11.13 -13.33
N GLU A 256 64.35 -11.26 -14.60
CA GLU A 256 65.11 -11.32 -15.89
C GLU A 256 65.30 -12.68 -16.58
N THR A 257 64.68 -12.83 -17.76
CA THR A 257 65.34 -13.05 -19.07
C THR A 257 64.32 -13.00 -20.22
N GLU A 258 64.71 -12.41 -21.35
CA GLU A 258 63.92 -12.33 -22.60
C GLU A 258 64.20 -13.53 -23.53
N GLU A 259 63.22 -13.93 -24.37
CA GLU A 259 63.31 -14.00 -25.86
C GLU A 259 62.32 -14.98 -26.54
N PHE A 260 61.37 -14.40 -27.29
CA PHE A 260 61.04 -14.69 -28.70
C PHE A 260 61.33 -16.08 -29.33
N LEU A 261 60.29 -16.89 -29.65
CA LEU A 261 59.70 -17.07 -31.02
C LEU A 261 58.88 -18.37 -31.25
N LYS A 262 57.60 -18.18 -31.60
CA LYS A 262 56.75 -18.89 -32.60
C LYS A 262 57.00 -20.38 -32.92
N ASP A 263 55.93 -21.17 -32.79
CA ASP A 263 55.29 -21.75 -34.00
C ASP A 263 53.75 -21.77 -33.87
N LYS A 264 53.04 -22.18 -34.93
CA LYS A 264 51.62 -21.93 -35.23
C LYS A 264 50.64 -23.06 -34.87
N THR A 265 49.37 -22.80 -35.19
CA THR A 265 48.22 -23.74 -35.37
C THR A 265 47.60 -24.31 -34.08
N ASP A 266 46.28 -24.38 -33.90
CA ASP A 266 45.13 -23.79 -34.64
C ASP A 266 43.89 -23.73 -33.70
N GLU A 267 42.93 -22.88 -34.06
CA GLU A 267 41.48 -22.90 -33.74
C GLU A 267 40.94 -22.93 -32.27
N ASN A 268 40.35 -21.79 -31.88
CA ASN A 268 39.06 -21.57 -31.19
C ASN A 268 38.51 -22.60 -30.18
N GLU A 269 38.34 -22.15 -28.92
CA GLU A 269 37.04 -21.99 -28.25
C GLU A 269 37.24 -21.34 -26.86
N ASN A 270 36.63 -20.15 -26.63
CA ASN A 270 36.21 -19.56 -25.33
C ASN A 270 36.17 -18.01 -25.38
N ASP A 271 35.13 -17.42 -25.98
CA ASP A 271 34.92 -15.94 -25.98
C ASP A 271 33.42 -15.56 -25.98
N VAL A 272 32.59 -16.29 -25.23
CA VAL A 272 31.12 -16.06 -25.17
C VAL A 272 30.57 -15.88 -23.74
N GLU A 273 31.37 -16.15 -22.70
CA GLU A 273 30.86 -16.21 -21.31
C GLU A 273 31.13 -14.97 -20.42
N ASN A 274 31.77 -13.93 -20.96
CA ASN A 274 32.04 -12.66 -20.24
C ASN A 274 31.06 -11.53 -20.61
N ASP A 275 30.77 -11.31 -21.90
CA ASP A 275 29.91 -10.19 -22.34
C ASP A 275 28.50 -10.23 -21.73
N ALA A 276 27.92 -11.42 -21.58
CA ALA A 276 26.58 -11.57 -20.96
C ALA A 276 26.54 -11.09 -19.50
N LYS A 277 27.63 -11.29 -18.73
CA LYS A 277 27.73 -10.92 -17.31
C LYS A 277 27.96 -9.41 -17.12
N GLU A 278 28.56 -8.73 -18.10
CA GLU A 278 28.71 -7.26 -18.07
C GLU A 278 27.42 -6.55 -18.49
N VAL A 279 26.70 -7.07 -19.48
CA VAL A 279 25.40 -6.51 -19.91
C VAL A 279 24.35 -6.63 -18.80
N ASP A 280 24.21 -7.80 -18.16
CA ASP A 280 23.29 -7.99 -17.03
C ASP A 280 23.59 -7.03 -15.86
N ASN A 281 24.88 -6.83 -15.53
CA ASN A 281 25.27 -5.89 -14.48
C ASN A 281 24.95 -4.43 -14.86
N ALA A 282 25.21 -4.02 -16.11
CA ALA A 282 24.91 -2.68 -16.58
C ALA A 282 23.40 -2.40 -16.58
N GLU A 283 22.57 -3.35 -17.04
CA GLU A 283 21.11 -3.22 -17.02
C GLU A 283 20.56 -3.15 -15.59
N GLN A 284 21.08 -3.97 -14.66
CA GLN A 284 20.72 -3.90 -13.24
C GLN A 284 21.13 -2.56 -12.60
N GLU A 285 22.33 -2.06 -12.89
CA GLU A 285 22.79 -0.77 -12.36
C GLU A 285 21.96 0.40 -12.91
N HIS A 286 21.59 0.38 -14.20
CA HIS A 286 20.67 1.36 -14.80
C HIS A 286 19.26 1.29 -14.22
N LYS A 287 18.73 0.08 -13.96
CA LYS A 287 17.43 -0.14 -13.31
C LYS A 287 17.43 0.43 -11.88
N ASN A 288 18.47 0.14 -11.11
CA ASN A 288 18.66 0.67 -9.76
C ASN A 288 18.79 2.21 -9.73
N LYS A 289 19.57 2.80 -10.64
CA LYS A 289 19.67 4.27 -10.81
C LYS A 289 18.29 4.89 -11.13
N ARG A 290 17.50 4.27 -12.00
CA ARG A 290 16.16 4.73 -12.39
C ARG A 290 15.15 4.63 -11.24
N GLU A 291 15.18 3.56 -10.46
CA GLU A 291 14.32 3.40 -9.28
C GLU A 291 14.68 4.42 -8.18
N GLN A 292 15.97 4.60 -7.90
CA GLN A 292 16.45 5.58 -6.93
C GLN A 292 16.04 7.02 -7.33
N GLN A 293 16.00 7.32 -8.64
CA GLN A 293 15.52 8.60 -9.15
C GLN A 293 14.01 8.77 -8.95
N LYS A 294 13.19 7.73 -9.20
CA LYS A 294 11.74 7.77 -8.90
C LYS A 294 11.47 8.01 -7.42
N LYS A 295 12.19 7.31 -6.52
CA LYS A 295 12.09 7.50 -5.06
C LYS A 295 12.39 8.96 -4.65
N LYS A 296 13.47 9.54 -5.19
CA LYS A 296 13.81 10.96 -4.97
C LYS A 296 12.76 11.94 -5.50
N GLU A 297 12.20 11.68 -6.67
CA GLU A 297 11.13 12.53 -7.25
C GLU A 297 9.86 12.47 -6.41
N TYR A 298 9.46 11.28 -5.96
CA TYR A 298 8.30 11.09 -5.10
C TYR A 298 8.46 11.78 -3.73
N ILE A 299 9.62 11.61 -3.07
CA ILE A 299 9.97 12.36 -1.84
C ILE A 299 9.87 13.87 -2.09
N LYS A 300 10.37 14.36 -3.23
CA LYS A 300 10.29 15.80 -3.58
C LYS A 300 8.84 16.27 -3.73
N LYS A 301 7.95 15.45 -4.31
CA LYS A 301 6.51 15.75 -4.40
C LYS A 301 5.89 15.85 -2.99
N LEU A 302 6.08 14.85 -2.14
CA LEU A 302 5.60 14.86 -0.75
C LEU A 302 6.11 16.08 0.03
N VAL A 303 7.42 16.33 0.03
CA VAL A 303 8.03 17.47 0.72
C VAL A 303 7.52 18.82 0.20
N SER A 304 7.11 18.91 -1.07
CA SER A 304 6.57 20.15 -1.64
C SER A 304 5.16 20.52 -1.15
N THR A 305 4.42 19.59 -0.55
CA THR A 305 3.09 19.87 0.04
C THR A 305 3.18 20.59 1.40
N ILE A 306 4.37 20.67 1.99
CA ILE A 306 4.60 21.22 3.35
C ILE A 306 5.03 22.69 3.29
N ARG A 307 4.25 23.55 3.95
CA ARG A 307 4.53 25.00 4.01
C ARG A 307 5.39 25.34 5.22
N PHE A 308 6.67 24.96 5.16
CA PHE A 308 7.67 25.12 6.23
C PHE A 308 7.72 26.51 6.87
N THR A 309 7.46 27.59 6.12
CA THR A 309 7.45 28.99 6.61
C THR A 309 6.36 29.30 7.63
N SER A 310 5.40 28.40 7.85
CA SER A 310 4.39 28.51 8.91
C SER A 310 4.81 27.85 10.24
N MET A 311 5.88 27.04 10.24
CA MET A 311 6.47 26.49 11.47
C MET A 311 7.31 27.56 12.16
N ASN A 312 7.45 27.48 13.49
CA ASN A 312 8.47 28.24 14.21
C ASN A 312 9.86 27.56 14.09
N PRO A 313 10.96 28.29 14.36
CA PRO A 313 12.32 27.73 14.24
C PRO A 313 12.59 26.49 15.10
N TYR A 314 12.00 26.41 16.30
CA TYR A 314 12.21 25.30 17.24
C TYR A 314 11.59 23.99 16.72
N ASP A 315 10.34 24.05 16.26
CA ASP A 315 9.64 22.91 15.68
C ASP A 315 10.26 22.45 14.36
N PHE A 316 10.74 23.41 13.54
CA PHE A 316 11.53 23.07 12.36
C PHE A 316 12.78 22.28 12.74
N CYS A 317 13.59 22.76 13.69
CA CYS A 317 14.81 22.09 14.12
C CYS A 317 14.56 20.69 14.71
N ARG A 318 13.48 20.50 15.47
CA ARG A 318 13.11 19.20 16.07
C ARG A 318 12.45 18.20 15.13
N GLY A 319 11.85 18.64 14.02
CA GLY A 319 11.25 17.78 13.00
C GLY A 319 12.06 17.79 11.70
N PRO A 320 11.71 18.63 10.71
CA PRO A 320 12.42 18.75 9.44
C PRO A 320 13.96 18.87 9.53
N GLY A 321 14.48 19.52 10.56
CA GLY A 321 15.92 19.71 10.79
C GLY A 321 16.69 18.41 11.04
N ILE A 322 16.07 17.41 11.66
CA ILE A 322 16.70 16.09 11.90
C ILE A 322 16.32 15.03 10.85
N SER A 323 15.28 15.25 10.05
CA SER A 323 14.82 14.32 9.01
C SER A 323 15.82 14.14 7.86
N ASP A 324 15.88 12.94 7.28
CA ASP A 324 16.69 12.64 6.08
C ASP A 324 15.98 13.01 4.76
N LEU A 325 14.72 13.48 4.81
CA LEU A 325 13.97 13.96 3.64
C LEU A 325 14.54 15.25 3.03
N LEU A 326 15.33 16.00 3.79
CA LEU A 326 15.90 17.29 3.39
C LEU A 326 17.42 17.23 3.37
N THR A 327 18.04 17.75 2.30
CA THR A 327 19.49 17.95 2.25
C THR A 327 19.92 19.02 3.27
N VAL A 328 21.18 18.97 3.73
CA VAL A 328 21.74 19.96 4.68
C VAL A 328 21.59 21.39 4.14
N GLU A 329 21.87 21.59 2.85
CA GLU A 329 21.65 22.87 2.18
C GLU A 329 20.19 23.32 2.24
N ARG A 330 19.24 22.42 1.94
CA ARG A 330 17.81 22.74 1.96
C ARG A 330 17.32 23.05 3.39
N LYS A 331 17.83 22.35 4.40
CA LYS A 331 17.55 22.65 5.82
C LYS A 331 17.97 24.07 6.19
N TYR A 332 19.18 24.49 5.78
CA TYR A 332 19.69 25.85 6.02
C TYR A 332 18.83 26.92 5.33
N GLN A 333 18.51 26.73 4.03
CA GLN A 333 17.65 27.64 3.27
C GLN A 333 16.27 27.81 3.94
N LEU A 334 15.65 26.71 4.38
CA LEU A 334 14.33 26.72 5.01
C LEU A 334 14.37 27.39 6.38
N LEU A 335 15.33 27.05 7.25
CA LEU A 335 15.48 27.67 8.57
C LEU A 335 15.71 29.19 8.47
N SER A 336 16.57 29.63 7.56
CA SER A 336 16.79 31.06 7.28
C SER A 336 15.48 31.74 6.85
N SER A 337 14.73 31.12 5.92
CA SER A 337 13.43 31.62 5.46
C SER A 337 12.40 31.71 6.59
N ILE A 338 12.37 30.74 7.50
CA ILE A 338 11.49 30.72 8.68
C ILE A 338 11.84 31.84 9.65
N CYS A 339 13.12 32.05 9.96
CA CYS A 339 13.56 33.13 10.84
C CYS A 339 13.19 34.51 10.27
N ILE A 340 13.40 34.72 8.96
CA ILE A 340 13.00 35.97 8.27
C ILE A 340 11.48 36.16 8.30
N ALA A 341 10.69 35.10 8.07
CA ALA A 341 9.22 35.17 8.13
C ALA A 341 8.72 35.50 9.55
N THR A 342 9.30 34.85 10.56
CA THR A 342 8.99 35.06 11.98
C THR A 342 9.25 36.51 12.39
N GLU A 343 10.40 37.06 12.02
CA GLU A 343 10.77 38.44 12.33
C GLU A 343 9.88 39.47 11.62
N LYS A 344 9.53 39.24 10.35
CA LYS A 344 8.53 40.07 9.64
C LYS A 344 7.17 40.06 10.33
N MET A 345 6.71 38.92 10.84
CA MET A 345 5.47 38.84 11.60
C MET A 345 5.56 39.59 12.94
N ARG A 346 6.71 39.54 13.63
CA ARG A 346 6.96 40.29 14.87
C ARG A 346 6.86 41.80 14.63
N LEU A 347 7.62 42.32 13.67
CA LEU A 347 7.64 43.74 13.31
C LEU A 347 6.26 44.26 12.89
N ASN A 348 5.49 43.46 12.13
CA ASN A 348 4.12 43.81 11.76
C ASN A 348 3.19 43.91 12.97
N ARG A 349 3.29 43.02 13.95
CA ARG A 349 2.48 43.10 15.18
C ARG A 349 2.82 44.35 16.00
N GLU A 350 4.10 44.71 16.06
CA GLU A 350 4.57 45.88 16.80
C GLU A 350 4.12 47.20 16.16
N SER A 351 4.05 47.29 14.83
CA SER A 351 3.53 48.48 14.14
C SER A 351 2.02 48.64 14.32
N PHE A 352 1.23 47.55 14.26
CA PHE A 352 -0.21 47.60 14.54
C PHE A 352 -0.51 48.08 15.97
N LEU A 353 0.25 47.62 16.97
CA LEU A 353 0.09 48.03 18.36
C LEU A 353 0.40 49.53 18.57
N HIS A 354 1.38 50.10 17.87
CA HIS A 354 1.69 51.53 17.94
C HIS A 354 0.70 52.43 17.18
N SER A 355 -0.05 51.88 16.22
CA SER A 355 -1.12 52.62 15.52
C SER A 355 -2.45 52.66 16.28
N GLY A 356 -2.64 51.83 17.31
CA GLY A 356 -3.90 51.68 18.05
C GLY A 356 -4.02 52.55 19.32
N THR A 357 -3.07 53.45 19.59
CA THR A 357 -3.03 54.26 20.83
C THR A 357 -3.23 55.77 20.57
N PHE A 358 -4.03 56.11 19.57
CA PHE A 358 -4.47 57.48 19.26
C PHE A 358 -5.98 57.53 18.96
N GLU A 359 -6.79 57.35 20.00
CA GLU A 359 -8.17 57.87 20.12
C GLU A 359 -8.33 58.57 21.48
#